data_AF-A0A973J998-F1
#
_entry.id   AF-A0A973J998-F1
#
_cell.length_a   1.000
_cell.length_b   1.000
_cell.length_c   1.000
_cell.angle_alpha   90.00
_cell.angle_beta   90.00
_cell.angle_gamma   90.00
#
_symmetry.space_group_name_H-M   'P 1'
#
loop_
_entity.id
_entity.type
_entity.pdbx_description
1 polymer ?
#
loop_
_entity_poly.entity_id
_entity_poly.type
_entity_poly.pdbx_seq_one_letter_code
_entity_poly.pdbx_strand_id
1 'polypeptide(L)'
;MLSKIKVLLVFFTVIVFANTPPGVQAYQISPNNNTGTITVTASGENSLNPFNNNGLIMVTAAGTLVNYSAGKLNNSGTVDIYGTLENFSWDYGVVNNASGYVNIHGYLTNRGLINNNSGGIIINYNGGTLTNWGSLLNYGMLTNAATVDNWGMLSNYDALTNNAGATITNMGTIINNNLGTLKNDGVLVIDRGGSLTNNYMLTNNGTITNKKGTITNNRTLTNYNTLTNNSEGTLYNSGSLQNIGTLNNEGTITNKSSGDLQNSGRINNYATLVNDKDGRIYNSLSGFINSIGTLTNDGNLYNYGTLYNSTGKMLTNNGTLENHSGGWLTNNGTVTNKSDGRLTNLGTLMNYAGAALDSWGNLSNSGVLTNQGNLTNYSGGTLFNSGSLNNSGGVMSNQGAMDNVGTLSNSGGFYNLGSILNRLSAVININPGFFLYNGGSLTNQSASSINNSGSLTNTGTLQNEGSFNNYSGAVIGNNSTINNSGILTNYSGGTLTNWSAISNTGTIDNSGWLDNQSSSTFNNTGLLNNNATGLLANIFGGLLTNSDTLNNRGTLNNWGTLNNDLILINYAGGALINNNGSELNNNSGATLVNYGTITNHFGATLTNN
;
A
#
# COMPACT_ATOMS: atom_id res chain seq x y z
N MET A 1 46.09 -8.16 -2.07
CA MET A 1 46.27 -8.51 -3.50
C MET A 1 45.39 -7.60 -4.33
N LEU A 2 46.02 -6.98 -5.34
CA LEU A 2 45.60 -5.91 -6.26
C LEU A 2 44.09 -5.57 -6.37
N SER A 3 43.76 -4.32 -6.04
CA SER A 3 42.52 -3.67 -6.46
C SER A 3 42.61 -3.27 -7.94
N LYS A 4 41.59 -3.64 -8.72
CA LYS A 4 41.43 -3.19 -10.10
C LYS A 4 40.82 -1.78 -10.10
N ILE A 5 41.69 -0.78 -10.21
CA ILE A 5 41.32 0.58 -10.60
C ILE A 5 40.76 0.51 -12.03
N LYS A 6 39.43 0.66 -12.17
CA LYS A 6 38.82 0.94 -13.47
C LYS A 6 39.06 2.42 -13.76
N VAL A 7 40.05 2.69 -14.61
CA VAL A 7 40.28 3.99 -15.22
C VAL A 7 39.05 4.35 -16.05
N LEU A 8 38.37 5.42 -15.66
CA LEU A 8 37.34 6.06 -16.46
C LEU A 8 38.05 6.77 -17.63
N LEU A 9 38.00 6.20 -18.82
CA LEU A 9 38.44 6.86 -20.04
C LEU A 9 37.42 7.98 -20.35
N VAL A 10 37.69 9.18 -19.85
CA VAL A 10 37.04 10.39 -20.35
C VAL A 10 37.68 10.69 -21.69
N PHE A 11 36.97 10.43 -22.79
CA PHE A 11 37.35 10.96 -24.09
C PHE A 11 37.18 12.48 -24.05
N PHE A 12 38.21 13.20 -23.61
CA PHE A 12 38.45 14.53 -24.12
C PHE A 12 38.85 14.36 -25.59
N THR A 13 37.89 14.50 -26.50
CA THR A 13 38.23 15.04 -27.82
C THR A 13 38.76 16.44 -27.58
N VAL A 14 40.07 16.54 -27.35
CA VAL A 14 40.83 17.75 -27.63
C VAL A 14 40.60 17.98 -29.11
N ILE A 15 39.71 18.92 -29.43
CA ILE A 15 39.72 19.56 -30.74
C ILE A 15 41.07 20.27 -30.79
N VAL A 16 42.02 19.62 -31.45
CA VAL A 16 43.21 20.29 -31.94
C VAL A 16 42.69 21.43 -32.78
N PHE A 17 42.92 22.67 -32.35
CA PHE A 17 42.90 23.80 -33.26
C PHE A 17 43.96 23.51 -34.31
N ALA A 18 43.55 22.89 -35.41
CA ALA A 18 44.29 22.99 -36.64
C ALA A 18 44.31 24.49 -36.93
N ASN A 19 45.49 25.11 -36.77
CA ASN A 19 45.78 26.41 -37.34
C ASN A 19 45.54 26.30 -38.84
N THR A 20 44.32 26.62 -39.27
CA THR A 20 44.01 26.88 -40.66
C THR A 20 44.80 28.12 -41.10
N PRO A 21 45.44 28.12 -42.27
CA PRO A 21 46.16 29.29 -42.77
C PRO A 21 45.23 30.51 -42.84
N PRO A 22 45.72 31.74 -42.64
CA PRO A 22 44.90 32.94 -42.77
C PRO A 22 44.60 33.15 -44.25
N GLY A 23 43.40 32.76 -44.71
CA GLY A 23 43.12 32.81 -46.14
C GLY A 23 41.77 32.31 -46.64
N VAL A 24 40.69 32.38 -45.85
CA VAL A 24 39.31 32.70 -46.32
C VAL A 24 38.62 33.26 -45.07
N GLN A 25 38.65 34.57 -44.85
CA GLN A 25 37.71 35.18 -43.90
C GLN A 25 36.32 34.94 -44.46
N ALA A 26 35.46 34.26 -43.73
CA ALA A 26 34.09 34.10 -44.17
C ALA A 26 33.41 35.48 -44.21
N TYR A 27 32.52 35.68 -45.18
CA TYR A 27 32.00 37.01 -45.44
C TYR A 27 30.93 37.37 -44.42
N GLN A 28 31.06 38.53 -43.79
CA GLN A 28 30.00 39.13 -42.99
C GLN A 28 28.71 39.18 -43.83
N ILE A 29 27.62 38.60 -43.31
CA ILE A 29 26.33 38.63 -44.00
C ILE A 29 25.88 40.09 -44.17
N SER A 30 25.34 40.43 -45.35
CA SER A 30 24.93 41.77 -45.73
C SER A 30 23.80 41.72 -46.77
N PRO A 31 22.97 42.78 -46.90
CA PRO A 31 22.99 44.04 -46.14
C PRO A 31 22.42 43.92 -44.72
N ASN A 32 22.73 44.90 -43.86
CA ASN A 32 22.11 45.10 -42.54
C ASN A 32 21.49 46.51 -42.50
N ASN A 33 20.19 46.73 -42.33
CA ASN A 33 19.10 45.77 -42.11
C ASN A 33 18.82 44.89 -43.34
N ASN A 34 18.61 43.58 -43.15
CA ASN A 34 18.12 42.71 -44.22
C ASN A 34 16.60 42.85 -44.37
N THR A 35 16.14 43.23 -45.56
CA THR A 35 14.72 43.24 -45.93
C THR A 35 14.41 42.33 -47.13
N GLY A 36 15.44 41.71 -47.72
CA GLY A 36 15.35 40.82 -48.87
C GLY A 36 15.81 39.41 -48.53
N THR A 37 16.42 38.71 -49.49
CA THR A 37 16.98 37.36 -49.28
C THR A 37 18.50 37.40 -49.23
N ILE A 38 19.08 36.84 -48.17
CA ILE A 38 20.52 36.56 -48.05
C ILE A 38 20.70 35.04 -48.15
N THR A 39 21.51 34.58 -49.09
CA THR A 39 21.81 33.15 -49.26
C THR A 39 23.24 32.85 -48.84
N VAL A 40 23.43 31.98 -47.85
CA VAL A 40 24.74 31.50 -47.39
C VAL A 40 25.03 30.16 -48.04
N THR A 41 25.94 30.14 -49.01
CA THR A 41 26.25 28.95 -49.84
C THR A 41 27.49 28.16 -49.40
N ALA A 42 28.41 28.80 -48.69
CA ALA A 42 29.63 28.15 -48.16
C ALA A 42 29.90 28.56 -46.71
N SER A 43 30.38 29.79 -46.48
CA SER A 43 30.58 30.31 -45.13
C SER A 43 30.16 31.77 -45.04
N GLY A 44 29.39 32.08 -44.00
CA GLY A 44 28.94 33.43 -43.66
C GLY A 44 29.10 33.69 -42.16
N GLU A 45 29.35 34.94 -41.81
CA GLU A 45 29.59 35.34 -40.42
C GLU A 45 28.65 36.46 -40.00
N ASN A 46 28.27 36.47 -38.72
CA ASN A 46 27.71 37.62 -38.07
C ASN A 46 28.57 38.02 -36.87
N SER A 47 29.26 39.15 -37.01
CA SER A 47 29.94 39.85 -35.91
C SER A 47 29.27 41.18 -35.55
N LEU A 48 28.13 41.52 -36.17
CA LEU A 48 27.40 42.76 -35.92
C LEU A 48 26.46 42.64 -34.72
N ASN A 49 26.31 43.75 -33.98
CA ASN A 49 25.41 43.85 -32.83
C ASN A 49 24.58 45.15 -32.88
N PRO A 50 23.32 45.12 -33.36
CA PRO A 50 22.63 43.99 -33.99
C PRO A 50 22.85 43.87 -35.50
N PHE A 51 22.82 42.63 -36.01
CA PHE A 51 22.37 42.33 -37.36
C PHE A 51 20.85 42.16 -37.36
N ASN A 52 20.11 43.04 -38.02
CA ASN A 52 18.65 42.99 -38.06
C ASN A 52 18.17 42.25 -39.32
N ASN A 53 17.48 41.13 -39.12
CA ASN A 53 16.84 40.39 -40.20
C ASN A 53 15.32 40.61 -40.20
N ASN A 54 14.80 41.33 -41.18
CA ASN A 54 13.36 41.46 -41.45
C ASN A 54 12.95 40.71 -42.74
N GLY A 55 13.90 40.11 -43.46
CA GLY A 55 13.69 39.34 -44.68
C GLY A 55 13.98 37.85 -44.46
N LEU A 56 14.53 37.18 -45.48
CA LEU A 56 14.93 35.78 -45.43
C LEU A 56 16.46 35.66 -45.35
N ILE A 57 16.96 34.87 -44.41
CA ILE A 57 18.31 34.30 -44.44
C ILE A 57 18.17 32.82 -44.77
N MET A 58 18.71 32.39 -45.92
CA MET A 58 18.73 30.99 -46.34
C MET A 58 20.15 30.45 -46.23
N VAL A 59 20.40 29.60 -45.24
CA VAL A 59 21.63 28.82 -45.13
C VAL A 59 21.43 27.52 -45.90
N THR A 60 22.04 27.43 -47.08
CA THR A 60 21.92 26.23 -47.95
C THR A 60 22.56 25.00 -47.30
N ALA A 61 22.31 23.81 -47.83
CA ALA A 61 22.86 22.56 -47.29
C ALA A 61 24.41 22.53 -47.16
N ALA A 62 25.13 23.25 -48.01
CA ALA A 62 26.59 23.40 -47.94
C ALA A 62 27.04 24.63 -47.13
N GLY A 63 26.11 25.52 -46.76
CA GLY A 63 26.39 26.75 -46.05
C GLY A 63 26.58 26.57 -44.55
N THR A 64 27.47 27.36 -43.98
CA THR A 64 27.63 27.55 -42.52
C THR A 64 27.48 29.02 -42.18
N LEU A 65 26.58 29.36 -41.24
CA LEU A 65 26.45 30.70 -40.67
C LEU A 65 26.95 30.69 -39.22
N VAL A 66 27.98 31.48 -38.93
CA VAL A 66 28.54 31.61 -37.57
C VAL A 66 28.12 32.94 -36.96
N ASN A 67 27.35 32.92 -35.87
CA ASN A 67 27.11 34.09 -35.03
C ASN A 67 28.16 34.13 -33.91
N TYR A 68 29.19 34.96 -34.08
CA TYR A 68 30.34 35.04 -33.16
C TYR A 68 29.97 35.63 -31.80
N SER A 69 30.88 35.51 -30.83
CA SER A 69 30.68 35.92 -29.44
C SER A 69 30.15 37.35 -29.26
N ALA A 70 30.56 38.29 -30.10
CA ALA A 70 30.09 39.68 -30.07
C ALA A 70 28.84 39.94 -30.93
N GLY A 71 28.43 38.99 -31.78
CA GLY A 71 27.34 39.13 -32.74
C GLY A 71 25.96 38.92 -32.11
N LYS A 72 24.99 39.74 -32.53
CA LYS A 72 23.57 39.61 -32.23
C LYS A 72 22.79 39.43 -33.53
N LEU A 73 22.22 38.25 -33.74
CA LEU A 73 21.29 38.02 -34.84
C LEU A 73 19.87 38.35 -34.36
N ASN A 74 19.40 39.54 -34.70
CA ASN A 74 18.09 40.06 -34.32
C ASN A 74 17.06 39.76 -35.43
N ASN A 75 16.33 38.66 -35.31
CA ASN A 75 15.44 38.13 -36.34
C ASN A 75 13.97 38.50 -36.10
N SER A 76 13.39 39.26 -37.02
CA SER A 76 11.94 39.48 -37.15
C SER A 76 11.36 38.92 -38.47
N GLY A 77 12.22 38.39 -39.35
CA GLY A 77 11.86 37.69 -40.58
C GLY A 77 12.07 36.17 -40.46
N THR A 78 12.64 35.54 -41.48
CA THR A 78 12.86 34.09 -41.52
C THR A 78 14.35 33.75 -41.60
N VAL A 79 14.78 32.75 -40.84
CA VAL A 79 16.09 32.10 -40.95
C VAL A 79 15.86 30.62 -41.25
N ASP A 80 16.10 30.21 -42.49
CA ASP A 80 16.02 28.82 -42.94
C ASP A 80 17.41 28.19 -42.93
N ILE A 81 17.57 27.11 -42.16
CA ILE A 81 18.85 26.45 -41.92
C ILE A 81 18.80 25.06 -42.54
N TYR A 82 19.19 24.92 -43.80
CA TYR A 82 19.41 23.62 -44.46
C TYR A 82 20.83 23.08 -44.23
N GLY A 83 21.80 23.97 -44.04
CA GLY A 83 23.18 23.63 -43.66
C GLY A 83 23.40 23.74 -42.16
N THR A 84 24.35 24.57 -41.73
CA THR A 84 24.72 24.73 -40.32
C THR A 84 24.59 26.17 -39.85
N LEU A 85 24.00 26.39 -38.67
CA LEU A 85 24.12 27.63 -37.92
C LEU A 85 24.84 27.34 -36.59
N GLU A 86 25.93 28.06 -36.32
CA GLU A 86 26.63 28.01 -35.03
C GLU A 86 26.46 29.33 -34.28
N ASN A 87 25.93 29.29 -33.06
CA ASN A 87 25.77 30.46 -32.22
C ASN A 87 26.72 30.41 -31.01
N PHE A 88 27.65 31.36 -30.92
CA PHE A 88 28.64 31.44 -29.82
C PHE A 88 28.41 32.63 -28.86
N SER A 89 27.53 33.58 -29.18
CA SER A 89 27.32 34.77 -28.34
C SER A 89 26.44 34.47 -27.13
N TRP A 90 27.00 34.65 -25.93
CA TRP A 90 26.31 34.50 -24.65
C TRP A 90 25.50 35.74 -24.26
N ASP A 91 26.02 36.94 -24.55
CA ASP A 91 25.39 38.20 -24.13
C ASP A 91 24.22 38.60 -25.03
N TYR A 92 24.28 38.25 -26.32
CA TYR A 92 23.31 38.70 -27.31
C TYR A 92 22.68 37.55 -28.09
N GLY A 93 23.52 36.72 -28.72
CA GLY A 93 23.07 35.49 -29.35
C GLY A 93 22.11 35.67 -30.52
N VAL A 94 21.23 34.69 -30.70
CA VAL A 94 20.11 34.76 -31.65
C VAL A 94 18.87 35.22 -30.90
N VAL A 95 18.30 36.34 -31.31
CA VAL A 95 17.04 36.87 -30.78
C VAL A 95 15.97 36.73 -31.84
N ASN A 96 15.00 35.84 -31.64
CA ASN A 96 13.86 35.67 -32.52
C ASN A 96 12.68 36.48 -31.98
N ASN A 97 12.36 37.59 -32.63
CA ASN A 97 11.31 38.53 -32.25
C ASN A 97 9.90 38.01 -32.60
N ALA A 98 8.89 38.78 -32.20
CA ALA A 98 7.51 38.53 -32.60
C ALA A 98 7.40 38.47 -34.14
N SER A 99 6.79 37.39 -34.66
CA SER A 99 6.70 37.05 -36.10
C SER A 99 7.97 36.50 -36.75
N GLY A 100 9.06 36.38 -36.00
CA GLY A 100 10.30 35.78 -36.48
C GLY A 100 10.20 34.24 -36.55
N TYR A 101 10.77 33.66 -37.62
CA TYR A 101 10.86 32.22 -37.84
C TYR A 101 12.32 31.76 -37.88
N VAL A 102 12.65 30.73 -37.11
CA VAL A 102 13.90 29.98 -37.24
C VAL A 102 13.54 28.53 -37.60
N ASN A 103 13.77 28.16 -38.85
CA ASN A 103 13.43 26.86 -39.40
C ASN A 103 14.70 26.02 -39.55
N ILE A 104 14.78 24.92 -38.82
CA ILE A 104 15.96 24.04 -38.78
C ILE A 104 15.65 22.80 -39.60
N HIS A 105 16.28 22.67 -40.76
CA HIS A 105 16.24 21.48 -41.62
C HIS A 105 17.57 20.69 -41.56
N GLY A 106 18.67 21.38 -41.27
CA GLY A 106 20.01 20.84 -41.06
C GLY A 106 20.42 20.92 -39.59
N TYR A 107 21.47 21.68 -39.26
CA TYR A 107 22.06 21.71 -37.92
C TYR A 107 22.03 23.12 -37.33
N LEU A 108 21.42 23.27 -36.15
CA LEU A 108 21.56 24.46 -35.31
C LEU A 108 22.32 24.08 -34.04
N THR A 109 23.53 24.59 -33.87
CA THR A 109 24.33 24.40 -32.65
C THR A 109 24.37 25.68 -31.85
N ASN A 110 23.70 25.69 -30.70
CA ASN A 110 23.74 26.79 -29.74
C ASN A 110 24.79 26.55 -28.66
N ARG A 111 25.85 27.36 -28.64
CA ARG A 111 26.83 27.44 -27.54
C ARG A 111 26.71 28.73 -26.73
N GLY A 112 25.79 29.63 -27.08
CA GLY A 112 25.54 30.90 -26.41
C GLY A 112 24.07 31.04 -26.00
N LEU A 113 23.46 32.19 -26.28
CA LEU A 113 22.06 32.48 -25.99
C LEU A 113 21.19 32.36 -27.26
N ILE A 114 20.10 31.62 -27.17
CA ILE A 114 18.95 31.77 -28.07
C ILE A 114 17.80 32.30 -27.23
N ASN A 115 17.22 33.42 -27.65
CA ASN A 115 16.02 33.98 -27.05
C ASN A 115 14.89 34.01 -28.09
N ASN A 116 13.94 33.09 -27.97
CA ASN A 116 12.71 33.08 -28.73
C ASN A 116 11.67 33.92 -27.99
N ASN A 117 11.52 35.18 -28.37
CA ASN A 117 10.58 36.11 -27.74
C ASN A 117 9.13 35.67 -27.99
N SER A 118 8.21 36.25 -27.22
CA SER A 118 6.77 36.02 -27.41
C SER A 118 6.34 36.31 -28.85
N GLY A 119 5.58 35.38 -29.44
CA GLY A 119 5.18 35.39 -30.85
C GLY A 119 6.27 34.97 -31.85
N GLY A 120 7.49 34.66 -31.38
CA GLY A 120 8.54 34.05 -32.19
C GLY A 120 8.34 32.53 -32.32
N ILE A 121 8.75 31.98 -33.47
CA ILE A 121 8.58 30.58 -33.82
C ILE A 121 9.93 29.94 -34.16
N ILE A 122 10.27 28.86 -33.47
CA ILE A 122 11.37 27.95 -33.81
C ILE A 122 10.77 26.60 -34.18
N ILE A 123 11.13 26.07 -35.35
CA ILE A 123 10.69 24.75 -35.80
C ILE A 123 11.91 23.94 -36.20
N ASN A 124 12.13 22.81 -35.53
CA ASN A 124 13.06 21.78 -35.97
C ASN A 124 12.31 20.76 -36.83
N TYR A 125 12.47 20.86 -38.15
CA TYR A 125 11.80 19.99 -39.12
C TYR A 125 12.42 18.60 -39.15
N ASN A 126 11.72 17.68 -39.83
CA ASN A 126 12.24 16.33 -40.07
C ASN A 126 13.61 16.39 -40.76
N GLY A 127 14.59 15.62 -40.26
CA GLY A 127 15.99 15.66 -40.68
C GLY A 127 16.86 16.70 -39.96
N GLY A 128 16.24 17.66 -39.24
CA GLY A 128 16.94 18.70 -38.50
C GLY A 128 17.49 18.23 -37.14
N THR A 129 18.55 18.90 -36.67
CA THR A 129 19.14 18.70 -35.35
C THR A 129 19.37 20.05 -34.66
N LEU A 130 18.80 20.19 -33.47
CA LEU A 130 19.08 21.31 -32.58
C LEU A 130 19.93 20.83 -31.40
N THR A 131 21.18 21.25 -31.36
CA THR A 131 22.09 20.95 -30.24
C THR A 131 22.24 22.18 -29.36
N ASN A 132 21.77 22.13 -28.12
CA ASN A 132 21.85 23.23 -27.17
C ASN A 132 22.89 22.95 -26.08
N TRP A 133 24.07 23.56 -26.18
CA TRP A 133 25.09 23.62 -25.13
C TRP A 133 24.95 24.85 -24.24
N GLY A 134 24.36 25.93 -24.75
CA GLY A 134 24.18 27.20 -24.06
C GLY A 134 22.81 27.35 -23.39
N SER A 135 22.24 28.55 -23.45
CA SER A 135 20.89 28.86 -22.94
C SER A 135 19.91 29.07 -24.08
N LEU A 136 18.78 28.38 -24.04
CA LEU A 136 17.63 28.59 -24.93
C LEU A 136 16.44 29.03 -24.07
N LEU A 137 16.01 30.28 -24.23
CA LEU A 137 14.84 30.84 -23.58
C LEU A 137 13.69 30.87 -24.59
N ASN A 138 12.62 30.12 -24.33
CA ASN A 138 11.46 30.02 -25.20
C ASN A 138 10.24 30.72 -24.59
N TYR A 139 10.01 31.97 -24.96
CA TYR A 139 8.80 32.75 -24.65
C TYR A 139 7.73 32.69 -25.77
N GLY A 140 8.04 32.04 -26.89
CA GLY A 140 7.10 31.76 -27.99
C GLY A 140 6.92 30.27 -28.25
N MET A 141 6.86 29.87 -29.52
CA MET A 141 6.67 28.46 -29.90
C MET A 141 7.99 27.80 -30.32
N LEU A 142 8.29 26.65 -29.72
CA LEU A 142 9.36 25.73 -30.14
C LEU A 142 8.74 24.37 -30.48
N THR A 143 8.79 23.98 -31.75
CA THR A 143 8.28 22.68 -32.21
C THR A 143 9.42 21.80 -32.70
N ASN A 144 9.53 20.59 -32.16
CA ASN A 144 10.48 19.58 -32.60
C ASN A 144 9.77 18.46 -33.36
N ALA A 145 10.17 18.24 -34.62
CA ALA A 145 9.77 17.12 -35.46
C ALA A 145 10.93 16.16 -35.78
N ALA A 146 12.12 16.38 -35.20
CA ALA A 146 13.31 15.56 -35.38
C ALA A 146 14.09 15.44 -34.05
N THR A 147 15.36 15.86 -34.01
CA THR A 147 16.24 15.67 -32.83
C THR A 147 16.58 16.98 -32.13
N VAL A 148 16.38 17.03 -30.82
CA VAL A 148 16.93 18.07 -29.94
C VAL A 148 17.85 17.42 -28.91
N ASP A 149 19.11 17.82 -28.88
CA ASP A 149 20.10 17.40 -27.89
C ASP A 149 20.42 18.56 -26.95
N ASN A 150 19.82 18.54 -25.75
CA ASN A 150 20.01 19.57 -24.74
C ASN A 150 21.10 19.19 -23.73
N TRP A 151 22.25 19.84 -23.84
CA TRP A 151 23.38 19.75 -22.92
C TRP A 151 23.45 20.94 -21.95
N GLY A 152 22.86 22.08 -22.34
CA GLY A 152 22.78 23.31 -21.56
C GLY A 152 21.42 23.52 -20.89
N MET A 153 20.96 24.77 -20.83
CA MET A 153 19.67 25.14 -20.26
C MET A 153 18.64 25.41 -21.36
N LEU A 154 17.48 24.75 -21.27
CA LEU A 154 16.29 25.04 -22.07
C LEU A 154 15.16 25.45 -21.13
N SER A 155 14.81 26.73 -21.15
CA SER A 155 13.72 27.29 -20.34
C SER A 155 12.52 27.59 -21.21
N ASN A 156 11.45 26.82 -21.06
CA ASN A 156 10.19 27.03 -21.73
C ASN A 156 9.26 27.90 -20.87
N TYR A 157 8.71 28.97 -21.43
CA TYR A 157 7.75 29.88 -20.81
C TYR A 157 6.40 29.92 -21.56
N ASP A 158 6.35 29.38 -22.79
CA ASP A 158 5.15 29.26 -23.60
C ASP A 158 5.05 27.84 -24.17
N ALA A 159 5.15 27.58 -25.48
CA ALA A 159 4.90 26.25 -26.04
C ALA A 159 6.19 25.54 -26.47
N LEU A 160 6.48 24.38 -25.86
CA LEU A 160 7.45 23.40 -26.35
C LEU A 160 6.72 22.10 -26.72
N THR A 161 6.68 21.80 -28.02
CA THR A 161 6.05 20.57 -28.53
C THR A 161 7.10 19.65 -29.13
N ASN A 162 7.17 18.42 -28.63
CA ASN A 162 7.91 17.31 -29.24
C ASN A 162 6.93 16.41 -29.99
N ASN A 163 6.91 16.51 -31.31
CA ASN A 163 5.95 15.79 -32.16
C ASN A 163 6.20 14.27 -32.15
N ALA A 164 5.19 13.52 -32.59
CA ALA A 164 5.33 12.08 -32.81
C ALA A 164 6.52 11.78 -33.76
N GLY A 165 7.33 10.79 -33.39
CA GLY A 165 8.56 10.43 -34.11
C GLY A 165 9.80 11.28 -33.77
N ALA A 166 9.63 12.41 -33.09
CA ALA A 166 10.72 13.29 -32.69
C ALA A 166 11.31 12.88 -31.33
N THR A 167 12.58 13.21 -31.10
CA THR A 167 13.31 12.92 -29.87
C THR A 167 13.90 14.19 -29.27
N ILE A 168 13.67 14.39 -27.97
CA ILE A 168 14.44 15.33 -27.14
C ILE A 168 15.28 14.51 -26.18
N THR A 169 16.60 14.64 -26.26
CA THR A 169 17.55 14.08 -25.29
C THR A 169 18.06 15.19 -24.39
N ASN A 170 17.88 15.05 -23.09
CA ASN A 170 18.33 16.01 -22.10
C ASN A 170 19.44 15.45 -21.22
N MET A 171 20.64 16.00 -21.38
CA MET A 171 21.81 15.81 -20.50
C MET A 171 22.10 17.05 -19.64
N GLY A 172 21.48 18.19 -19.98
CA GLY A 172 21.52 19.43 -19.21
C GLY A 172 20.26 19.67 -18.37
N THR A 173 19.67 20.84 -18.48
CA THR A 173 18.47 21.24 -17.74
C THR A 173 17.36 21.66 -18.68
N ILE A 174 16.16 21.08 -18.52
CA ILE A 174 14.92 21.58 -19.09
C ILE A 174 14.05 22.12 -17.95
N ILE A 175 13.60 23.36 -18.06
CA ILE A 175 12.66 23.99 -17.13
C ILE A 175 11.41 24.38 -17.91
N ASN A 176 10.27 23.74 -17.61
CA ASN A 176 8.97 24.22 -18.05
C ASN A 176 8.43 25.18 -16.98
N ASN A 177 8.61 26.48 -17.21
CA ASN A 177 8.27 27.55 -16.28
C ASN A 177 6.76 27.78 -16.15
N ASN A 178 6.37 28.69 -15.27
CA ASN A 178 4.99 29.16 -15.15
C ASN A 178 4.44 29.59 -16.52
N LEU A 179 3.20 29.21 -16.82
CA LEU A 179 2.51 29.39 -18.11
C LEU A 179 3.07 28.54 -19.27
N GLY A 180 4.21 27.87 -19.08
CA GLY A 180 4.80 26.99 -20.08
C GLY A 180 4.02 25.68 -20.26
N THR A 181 3.77 25.30 -21.50
CA THR A 181 3.26 23.99 -21.90
C THR A 181 4.38 23.17 -22.54
N LEU A 182 4.67 22.01 -21.95
CA LEU A 182 5.55 21.01 -22.54
C LEU A 182 4.68 19.82 -23.00
N LYS A 183 4.57 19.62 -24.30
CA LYS A 183 3.83 18.50 -24.88
C LYS A 183 4.79 17.51 -25.51
N ASN A 184 4.79 16.27 -25.03
CA ASN A 184 5.58 15.18 -25.58
C ASN A 184 4.67 14.15 -26.27
N ASP A 185 4.59 14.21 -27.59
CA ASP A 185 3.97 13.17 -28.44
C ASP A 185 5.02 12.17 -28.98
N GLY A 186 6.31 12.54 -28.96
CA GLY A 186 7.45 11.70 -29.33
C GLY A 186 8.17 11.05 -28.14
N VAL A 187 9.50 11.09 -28.16
CA VAL A 187 10.37 10.56 -27.08
C VAL A 187 11.07 11.69 -26.37
N LEU A 188 10.94 11.76 -25.04
CA LEU A 188 11.71 12.66 -24.17
C LEU A 188 12.58 11.82 -23.23
N VAL A 189 13.89 11.92 -23.38
CA VAL A 189 14.87 11.20 -22.57
C VAL A 189 15.54 12.15 -21.61
N ILE A 190 15.51 11.83 -20.31
CA ILE A 190 16.35 12.48 -19.30
C ILE A 190 17.51 11.53 -19.00
N ASP A 191 18.69 11.86 -19.53
CA ASP A 191 19.88 11.01 -19.43
C ASP A 191 20.77 11.42 -18.25
N ARG A 192 21.97 10.84 -18.15
CA ARG A 192 22.91 11.07 -17.05
C ARG A 192 23.22 12.55 -16.86
N GLY A 193 22.96 13.08 -15.67
CA GLY A 193 23.15 14.49 -15.32
C GLY A 193 22.00 15.41 -15.76
N GLY A 194 21.08 14.89 -16.58
CA GLY A 194 19.90 15.61 -17.04
C GLY A 194 18.90 15.89 -15.92
N SER A 195 18.28 17.07 -15.96
CA SER A 195 17.14 17.42 -15.11
C SER A 195 15.97 18.01 -15.91
N LEU A 196 14.75 17.60 -15.56
CA LEU A 196 13.51 18.18 -16.07
C LEU A 196 12.71 18.72 -14.88
N THR A 197 12.47 20.03 -14.85
CA THR A 197 11.60 20.65 -13.84
C THR A 197 10.33 21.15 -14.50
N ASN A 198 9.18 20.60 -14.12
CA ASN A 198 7.86 21.04 -14.58
C ASN A 198 7.18 21.92 -13.53
N ASN A 199 7.15 23.23 -13.77
CA ASN A 199 6.50 24.24 -12.94
C ASN A 199 5.11 24.67 -13.48
N TYR A 200 4.60 24.04 -14.54
CA TYR A 200 3.24 24.32 -15.03
C TYR A 200 2.55 23.09 -15.61
N MET A 201 2.55 22.91 -16.94
CA MET A 201 1.83 21.82 -17.60
C MET A 201 2.75 20.98 -18.48
N LEU A 202 2.86 19.70 -18.13
CA LEU A 202 3.54 18.67 -18.93
C LEU A 202 2.53 17.60 -19.33
N THR A 203 2.35 17.40 -20.64
CA THR A 203 1.51 16.32 -21.18
C THR A 203 2.38 15.32 -21.92
N ASN A 204 2.30 14.05 -21.53
CA ASN A 204 2.97 12.95 -22.22
C ASN A 204 1.97 12.03 -22.93
N ASN A 205 1.89 12.17 -24.25
CA ASN A 205 1.17 11.25 -25.13
C ASN A 205 2.12 10.21 -25.77
N GLY A 206 3.42 10.49 -25.78
CA GLY A 206 4.48 9.60 -26.26
C GLY A 206 5.16 8.84 -25.12
N THR A 207 6.50 8.86 -25.13
CA THR A 207 7.32 8.21 -24.09
C THR A 207 8.21 9.21 -23.38
N ILE A 208 8.16 9.23 -22.05
CA ILE A 208 9.19 9.86 -21.21
C ILE A 208 10.04 8.74 -20.59
N THR A 209 11.36 8.83 -20.76
CA THR A 209 12.31 7.90 -20.13
C THR A 209 13.31 8.68 -19.29
N ASN A 210 13.21 8.56 -17.97
CA ASN A 210 14.27 9.00 -17.07
C ASN A 210 15.28 7.87 -16.89
N LYS A 211 16.38 7.91 -17.65
CA LYS A 211 17.41 6.86 -17.59
C LYS A 211 18.23 6.94 -16.32
N LYS A 212 18.78 8.12 -16.03
CA LYS A 212 19.75 8.37 -14.95
C LYS A 212 19.72 9.82 -14.43
N GLY A 213 18.63 10.54 -14.69
CA GLY A 213 18.48 11.93 -14.32
C GLY A 213 17.39 12.15 -13.28
N THR A 214 16.93 13.40 -13.20
CA THR A 214 15.90 13.81 -12.25
C THR A 214 14.72 14.44 -12.97
N ILE A 215 13.52 13.95 -12.69
CA ILE A 215 12.26 14.62 -13.06
C ILE A 215 11.65 15.22 -11.80
N THR A 216 11.39 16.52 -11.79
CA THR A 216 10.69 17.22 -10.71
C THR A 216 9.38 17.79 -11.25
N ASN A 217 8.26 17.26 -10.79
CA ASN A 217 6.94 17.79 -11.09
C ASN A 217 6.43 18.66 -9.93
N ASN A 218 6.43 19.99 -10.11
CA ASN A 218 5.92 20.94 -9.13
C ASN A 218 4.46 21.34 -9.40
N ARG A 219 3.91 21.03 -10.59
CA ARG A 219 2.52 21.31 -10.97
C ARG A 219 1.89 20.12 -11.66
N THR A 220 1.38 20.24 -12.88
CA THR A 220 0.59 19.19 -13.52
C THR A 220 1.44 18.42 -14.53
N LEU A 221 1.57 17.11 -14.31
CA LEU A 221 2.09 16.16 -15.28
C LEU A 221 1.02 15.12 -15.55
N THR A 222 0.53 15.08 -16.79
CA THR A 222 -0.43 14.07 -17.24
C THR A 222 0.26 13.07 -18.16
N ASN A 223 0.33 11.81 -17.71
CA ASN A 223 0.88 10.71 -18.46
C ASN A 223 -0.25 9.89 -19.12
N TYR A 224 -0.53 10.14 -20.40
CA TYR A 224 -1.50 9.37 -21.18
C TYR A 224 -0.93 8.06 -21.70
N ASN A 225 0.39 7.99 -21.91
CA ASN A 225 1.05 6.81 -22.46
C ASN A 225 2.13 6.30 -21.49
N THR A 226 3.41 6.31 -21.86
CA THR A 226 4.45 5.62 -21.07
C THR A 226 5.40 6.60 -20.41
N LEU A 227 5.55 6.49 -19.09
CA LEU A 227 6.61 7.13 -18.31
C LEU A 227 7.44 6.04 -17.63
N THR A 228 8.72 5.97 -17.95
CA THR A 228 9.65 5.02 -17.33
C THR A 228 10.70 5.77 -16.53
N ASN A 229 10.79 5.46 -15.24
CA ASN A 229 11.85 5.89 -14.34
C ASN A 229 12.80 4.70 -14.10
N ASN A 230 13.92 4.66 -14.82
CA ASN A 230 14.87 3.54 -14.78
C ASN A 230 15.60 3.47 -13.42
N SER A 231 16.39 2.42 -13.22
CA SER A 231 17.08 2.10 -11.95
C SER A 231 17.90 3.22 -11.30
N GLU A 232 18.51 4.10 -12.09
CA GLU A 232 19.28 5.26 -11.59
C GLU A 232 18.48 6.58 -11.70
N GLY A 233 17.25 6.54 -12.18
CA GLY A 233 16.36 7.67 -12.30
C GLY A 233 15.65 8.01 -10.99
N THR A 234 15.46 9.31 -10.75
CA THR A 234 14.62 9.82 -9.67
C THR A 234 13.49 10.69 -10.20
N LEU A 235 12.27 10.48 -9.70
CA LEU A 235 11.12 11.35 -9.96
C LEU A 235 10.55 11.87 -8.63
N TYR A 236 10.47 13.19 -8.52
CA TYR A 236 9.83 13.90 -7.43
C TYR A 236 8.50 14.47 -7.90
N ASN A 237 7.41 14.12 -7.21
CA ASN A 237 6.11 14.73 -7.43
C ASN A 237 5.72 15.59 -6.23
N SER A 238 5.78 16.91 -6.39
CA SER A 238 5.27 17.90 -5.43
C SER A 238 3.95 18.54 -5.91
N GLY A 239 3.51 18.23 -7.13
CA GLY A 239 2.27 18.69 -7.72
C GLY A 239 1.28 17.56 -8.00
N SER A 240 0.51 17.67 -9.08
CA SER A 240 -0.41 16.63 -9.56
C SER A 240 0.26 15.78 -10.64
N LEU A 241 0.45 14.48 -10.37
CA LEU A 241 0.88 13.47 -11.33
C LEU A 241 -0.32 12.59 -11.68
N GLN A 242 -0.88 12.76 -12.87
CA GLN A 242 -2.01 11.98 -13.36
C GLN A 242 -1.51 10.87 -14.28
N ASN A 243 -1.49 9.63 -13.79
CA ASN A 243 -1.14 8.46 -14.57
C ASN A 243 -2.40 7.79 -15.15
N ILE A 244 -2.64 8.01 -16.44
CA ILE A 244 -3.73 7.40 -17.20
C ILE A 244 -3.20 6.19 -18.00
N GLY A 245 -1.96 6.27 -18.49
CA GLY A 245 -1.26 5.19 -19.17
C GLY A 245 -0.48 4.28 -18.22
N THR A 246 0.76 4.00 -18.57
CA THR A 246 1.67 3.15 -17.79
C THR A 246 2.82 3.98 -17.21
N LEU A 247 3.04 3.82 -15.90
CA LEU A 247 4.20 4.34 -15.20
C LEU A 247 5.03 3.16 -14.69
N ASN A 248 6.26 3.03 -15.17
CA ASN A 248 7.19 1.99 -14.76
C ASN A 248 8.28 2.62 -13.88
N ASN A 249 8.45 2.11 -12.67
CA ASN A 249 9.45 2.58 -11.73
C ASN A 249 10.44 1.48 -11.37
N GLU A 250 11.61 1.53 -11.99
CA GLU A 250 12.77 0.71 -11.63
C GLU A 250 13.75 1.47 -10.73
N GLY A 251 13.62 2.79 -10.60
CA GLY A 251 14.41 3.65 -9.70
C GLY A 251 13.61 4.10 -8.47
N THR A 252 13.67 5.40 -8.18
CA THR A 252 12.94 6.01 -7.06
C THR A 252 11.87 6.98 -7.54
N ILE A 253 10.63 6.78 -7.10
CA ILE A 253 9.57 7.79 -7.13
C ILE A 253 9.28 8.22 -5.71
N THR A 254 9.26 9.53 -5.48
CA THR A 254 8.79 10.12 -4.24
C THR A 254 7.64 11.07 -4.54
N ASN A 255 6.44 10.70 -4.07
CA ASN A 255 5.33 11.62 -3.95
C ASN A 255 5.55 12.44 -2.67
N LYS A 256 5.98 13.69 -2.84
CA LYS A 256 6.40 14.59 -1.78
C LYS A 256 5.20 15.05 -0.94
N SER A 257 5.49 15.71 0.19
CA SER A 257 4.47 16.45 0.94
C SER A 257 3.70 17.39 -0.01
N SER A 258 2.36 17.37 0.06
CA SER A 258 1.41 18.02 -0.88
C SER A 258 1.34 17.47 -2.30
N GLY A 259 2.18 16.51 -2.67
CA GLY A 259 2.10 15.80 -3.93
C GLY A 259 0.83 14.96 -4.02
N ASP A 260 0.16 15.02 -5.16
CA ASP A 260 -1.01 14.20 -5.49
C ASP A 260 -0.70 13.32 -6.70
N LEU A 261 -0.56 12.02 -6.46
CA LEU A 261 -0.35 11.02 -7.49
C LEU A 261 -1.65 10.26 -7.71
N GLN A 262 -2.28 10.51 -8.86
CA GLN A 262 -3.54 9.91 -9.25
C GLN A 262 -3.30 8.84 -10.31
N ASN A 263 -3.61 7.59 -10.00
CA ASN A 263 -3.48 6.47 -10.91
C ASN A 263 -4.86 5.99 -11.38
N SER A 264 -5.14 6.19 -12.67
CA SER A 264 -6.29 5.58 -13.35
C SER A 264 -5.87 4.51 -14.36
N GLY A 265 -4.57 4.43 -14.68
CA GLY A 265 -3.97 3.37 -15.48
C GLY A 265 -3.16 2.39 -14.62
N ARG A 266 -1.92 2.11 -15.02
CA ARG A 266 -1.05 1.14 -14.36
C ARG A 266 0.22 1.77 -13.82
N ILE A 267 0.55 1.49 -12.56
CA ILE A 267 1.86 1.74 -11.95
C ILE A 267 2.53 0.40 -11.70
N ASN A 268 3.69 0.18 -12.31
CA ASN A 268 4.58 -0.93 -11.95
C ASN A 268 5.74 -0.38 -11.12
N ASN A 269 5.68 -0.59 -9.81
CA ASN A 269 6.78 -0.26 -8.91
C ASN A 269 7.69 -1.48 -8.77
N TYR A 270 8.78 -1.53 -9.55
CA TYR A 270 9.80 -2.58 -9.48
C TYR A 270 10.85 -2.31 -8.40
N ALA A 271 11.06 -1.04 -8.03
CA ALA A 271 12.01 -0.63 -6.99
C ALA A 271 11.32 0.17 -5.87
N THR A 272 11.51 1.48 -5.77
CA THR A 272 11.08 2.25 -4.60
C THR A 272 10.03 3.29 -4.95
N LEU A 273 8.84 3.17 -4.36
CA LEU A 273 7.80 4.20 -4.37
C LEU A 273 7.55 4.65 -2.93
N VAL A 274 7.79 5.93 -2.66
CA VAL A 274 7.55 6.57 -1.36
C VAL A 274 6.43 7.59 -1.51
N ASN A 275 5.43 7.51 -0.63
CA ASN A 275 4.47 8.57 -0.39
C ASN A 275 4.84 9.25 0.93
N ASP A 276 5.47 10.42 0.86
CA ASP A 276 5.89 11.18 2.04
C ASP A 276 4.68 11.60 2.87
N LYS A 277 4.94 12.02 4.12
CA LYS A 277 3.92 12.61 5.00
C LYS A 277 3.17 13.73 4.27
N ASP A 278 1.84 13.73 4.39
CA ASP A 278 0.91 14.66 3.74
C ASP A 278 0.89 14.57 2.19
N GLY A 279 1.59 13.60 1.60
CA GLY A 279 1.41 13.20 0.21
C GLY A 279 0.17 12.33 0.04
N ARG A 280 -0.48 12.43 -1.12
CA ARG A 280 -1.63 11.61 -1.51
C ARG A 280 -1.31 10.71 -2.69
N ILE A 281 -1.55 9.42 -2.54
CA ILE A 281 -1.70 8.48 -3.66
C ILE A 281 -3.18 8.11 -3.77
N TYR A 282 -3.75 8.28 -4.96
CA TYR A 282 -5.12 7.89 -5.27
C TYR A 282 -5.12 6.86 -6.39
N ASN A 283 -5.40 5.61 -6.07
CA ASN A 283 -5.60 4.56 -7.06
C ASN A 283 -7.09 4.46 -7.40
N SER A 284 -7.48 5.04 -8.53
CA SER A 284 -8.86 5.07 -9.02
C SER A 284 -9.42 3.67 -9.27
N LEU A 285 -10.73 3.56 -9.51
CA LEU A 285 -11.43 2.29 -9.71
C LEU A 285 -10.80 1.39 -10.81
N SER A 286 -10.35 1.97 -11.92
CA SER A 286 -9.64 1.26 -12.99
C SER A 286 -8.12 1.13 -12.76
N GLY A 287 -7.62 1.76 -11.71
CA GLY A 287 -6.21 1.86 -11.41
C GLY A 287 -5.63 0.55 -10.88
N PHE A 288 -4.44 0.21 -11.36
CA PHE A 288 -3.66 -0.92 -10.89
C PHE A 288 -2.28 -0.47 -10.39
N ILE A 289 -2.04 -0.57 -9.07
CA ILE A 289 -0.71 -0.40 -8.48
C ILE A 289 -0.12 -1.79 -8.25
N ASN A 290 0.94 -2.10 -8.99
CA ASN A 290 1.70 -3.32 -8.91
C ASN A 290 2.99 -3.09 -8.13
N SER A 291 3.01 -3.39 -6.83
CA SER A 291 4.22 -3.32 -6.02
C SER A 291 5.02 -4.61 -6.14
N ILE A 292 6.02 -4.60 -7.03
CA ILE A 292 7.04 -5.66 -7.21
C ILE A 292 8.36 -5.25 -6.51
N GLY A 293 8.46 -4.02 -6.04
CA GLY A 293 9.50 -3.52 -5.15
C GLY A 293 8.93 -3.12 -3.78
N THR A 294 9.51 -2.10 -3.18
CA THR A 294 9.08 -1.53 -1.89
C THR A 294 8.13 -0.37 -2.12
N LEU A 295 6.98 -0.39 -1.44
CA LEU A 295 6.06 0.72 -1.32
C LEU A 295 6.03 1.19 0.13
N THR A 296 6.41 2.45 0.38
CA THR A 296 6.32 3.06 1.71
C THR A 296 5.28 4.18 1.67
N ASN A 297 4.30 4.10 2.56
CA ASN A 297 3.25 5.11 2.71
C ASN A 297 3.34 5.79 4.08
N ASP A 298 3.87 7.02 4.10
CA ASP A 298 3.89 7.92 5.26
C ASP A 298 2.72 8.92 5.23
N GLY A 299 2.12 9.15 4.05
CA GLY A 299 0.96 10.00 3.84
C GLY A 299 -0.36 9.22 3.75
N ASN A 300 -1.21 9.60 2.78
CA ASN A 300 -2.50 8.96 2.51
C ASN A 300 -2.47 8.17 1.20
N LEU A 301 -2.80 6.88 1.26
CA LEU A 301 -3.02 6.03 0.09
C LEU A 301 -4.48 5.57 0.07
N TYR A 302 -5.22 6.02 -0.92
CA TYR A 302 -6.61 5.61 -1.14
C TYR A 302 -6.70 4.66 -2.33
N ASN A 303 -7.16 3.44 -2.08
CA ASN A 303 -7.29 2.40 -3.09
C ASN A 303 -8.76 2.10 -3.41
N TYR A 304 -9.21 2.51 -4.59
CA TYR A 304 -10.51 2.16 -5.16
C TYR A 304 -10.40 1.07 -6.23
N GLY A 305 -9.23 0.93 -6.86
CA GLY A 305 -8.91 -0.13 -7.82
C GLY A 305 -8.19 -1.30 -7.16
N THR A 306 -7.11 -1.77 -7.78
CA THR A 306 -6.27 -2.86 -7.24
C THR A 306 -4.91 -2.34 -6.77
N LEU A 307 -4.57 -2.65 -5.51
CA LEU A 307 -3.24 -2.53 -4.94
C LEU A 307 -2.70 -3.93 -4.67
N TYR A 308 -1.65 -4.31 -5.42
CA TYR A 308 -1.08 -5.65 -5.40
C TYR A 308 0.34 -5.61 -4.82
N ASN A 309 0.56 -6.28 -3.69
CA ASN A 309 1.89 -6.47 -3.10
C ASN A 309 2.41 -7.88 -3.44
N SER A 310 3.48 -7.93 -4.24
CA SER A 310 3.99 -9.19 -4.81
C SER A 310 4.72 -10.07 -3.79
N THR A 311 4.90 -11.35 -4.13
CA THR A 311 5.63 -12.32 -3.31
C THR A 311 7.04 -11.85 -2.95
N GLY A 312 7.37 -11.95 -1.65
CA GLY A 312 8.66 -11.53 -1.10
C GLY A 312 8.88 -10.02 -1.09
N LYS A 313 7.85 -9.20 -1.36
CA LYS A 313 7.92 -7.74 -1.40
C LYS A 313 7.21 -7.10 -0.23
N MET A 314 7.55 -5.84 0.02
CA MET A 314 7.13 -5.12 1.22
C MET A 314 6.30 -3.90 0.87
N LEU A 315 5.12 -3.83 1.46
CA LEU A 315 4.34 -2.61 1.60
C LEU A 315 4.41 -2.18 3.07
N THR A 316 4.96 -1.01 3.35
CA THR A 316 4.98 -0.43 4.69
C THR A 316 4.01 0.74 4.76
N ASN A 317 3.08 0.70 5.71
CA ASN A 317 2.16 1.77 6.02
C ASN A 317 2.51 2.40 7.37
N ASN A 318 3.03 3.62 7.32
CA ASN A 318 3.27 4.49 8.48
C ASN A 318 2.16 5.55 8.63
N GLY A 319 1.48 5.90 7.53
CA GLY A 319 0.37 6.83 7.49
C GLY A 319 -0.99 6.13 7.40
N THR A 320 -1.85 6.61 6.50
CA THR A 320 -3.19 6.05 6.26
C THR A 320 -3.25 5.30 4.95
N LEU A 321 -3.67 4.04 4.98
CA LEU A 321 -3.99 3.21 3.82
C LEU A 321 -5.46 2.79 3.89
N GLU A 322 -6.27 3.27 2.96
CA GLU A 322 -7.70 2.96 2.85
C GLU A 322 -7.97 2.13 1.60
N ASN A 323 -8.37 0.88 1.78
CA ASN A 323 -8.94 0.07 0.72
C ASN A 323 -10.45 0.30 0.69
N HIS A 324 -10.92 1.15 -0.21
CA HIS A 324 -12.32 1.56 -0.31
C HIS A 324 -13.22 0.44 -0.84
N SER A 325 -14.53 0.66 -0.75
CA SER A 325 -15.54 -0.23 -1.34
C SER A 325 -15.27 -0.43 -2.85
N GLY A 326 -15.36 -1.67 -3.31
CA GLY A 326 -14.97 -2.09 -4.67
C GLY A 326 -13.45 -2.27 -4.88
N GLY A 327 -12.63 -1.73 -3.97
CA GLY A 327 -11.17 -1.85 -4.00
C GLY A 327 -10.65 -3.21 -3.54
N TRP A 328 -9.53 -3.61 -4.12
CA TRP A 328 -8.81 -4.85 -3.81
C TRP A 328 -7.41 -4.52 -3.28
N LEU A 329 -7.13 -4.94 -2.05
CA LEU A 329 -5.78 -5.01 -1.50
C LEU A 329 -5.34 -6.48 -1.48
N THR A 330 -4.50 -6.86 -2.43
CA THR A 330 -3.96 -8.21 -2.54
C THR A 330 -2.55 -8.25 -2.00
N ASN A 331 -2.32 -9.07 -0.97
CA ASN A 331 -1.01 -9.29 -0.39
C ASN A 331 -0.53 -10.73 -0.64
N ASN A 332 0.52 -10.86 -1.45
CA ASN A 332 1.30 -12.08 -1.64
C ASN A 332 2.69 -12.02 -0.94
N GLY A 333 3.06 -10.84 -0.43
CA GLY A 333 4.33 -10.59 0.27
C GLY A 333 4.08 -10.21 1.73
N THR A 334 4.69 -9.12 2.19
CA THR A 334 4.52 -8.58 3.53
C THR A 334 3.87 -7.20 3.48
N VAL A 335 2.73 -7.04 4.14
CA VAL A 335 2.14 -5.73 4.47
C VAL A 335 2.42 -5.46 5.94
N THR A 336 3.15 -4.38 6.22
CA THR A 336 3.46 -3.92 7.57
C THR A 336 2.69 -2.63 7.86
N ASN A 337 1.71 -2.67 8.76
CA ASN A 337 1.07 -1.50 9.32
C ASN A 337 1.78 -1.11 10.64
N LYS A 338 2.60 -0.06 10.61
CA LYS A 338 3.39 0.37 11.79
C LYS A 338 2.49 0.99 12.88
N SER A 339 3.08 1.29 14.03
CA SER A 339 2.36 1.80 15.23
C SER A 339 1.50 3.03 14.95
N ASP A 340 2.02 3.97 14.15
CA ASP A 340 1.29 5.19 13.77
C ASP A 340 0.38 4.97 12.54
N GLY A 341 0.49 3.79 11.93
CA GLY A 341 -0.22 3.40 10.73
C GLY A 341 -1.68 3.05 10.99
N ARG A 342 -2.55 3.52 10.10
CA ARG A 342 -3.95 3.12 9.99
C ARG A 342 -4.19 2.39 8.67
N LEU A 343 -4.53 1.11 8.75
CA LEU A 343 -5.03 0.32 7.64
C LEU A 343 -6.55 0.15 7.76
N THR A 344 -7.33 0.70 6.84
CA THR A 344 -8.79 0.54 6.82
C THR A 344 -9.21 -0.23 5.58
N ASN A 345 -9.91 -1.35 5.77
CA ASN A 345 -10.48 -2.16 4.70
C ASN A 345 -12.00 -2.03 4.67
N LEU A 346 -12.52 -1.29 3.69
CA LEU A 346 -13.95 -1.21 3.34
C LEU A 346 -14.30 -2.13 2.15
N GLY A 347 -13.31 -2.47 1.32
CA GLY A 347 -13.43 -3.38 0.18
C GLY A 347 -13.00 -4.81 0.51
N THR A 348 -12.16 -5.39 -0.35
CA THR A 348 -11.60 -6.74 -0.17
C THR A 348 -10.11 -6.70 0.12
N LEU A 349 -9.68 -7.30 1.23
CA LEU A 349 -8.28 -7.54 1.57
C LEU A 349 -8.01 -9.04 1.54
N MET A 350 -7.12 -9.48 0.65
CA MET A 350 -6.67 -10.86 0.54
C MET A 350 -5.23 -10.98 1.03
N ASN A 351 -5.01 -11.68 2.14
CA ASN A 351 -3.66 -12.07 2.60
C ASN A 351 -3.42 -13.54 2.22
N TYR A 352 -2.74 -13.77 1.10
CA TYR A 352 -2.58 -15.10 0.52
C TYR A 352 -1.61 -16.00 1.30
N ALA A 353 -1.61 -17.30 0.98
CA ALA A 353 -0.69 -18.26 1.56
C ALA A 353 0.78 -17.83 1.38
N GLY A 354 1.57 -17.94 2.44
CA GLY A 354 2.97 -17.48 2.48
C GLY A 354 3.16 -15.97 2.67
N ALA A 355 2.08 -15.17 2.63
CA ALA A 355 2.11 -13.75 2.89
C ALA A 355 1.97 -13.43 4.40
N ALA A 356 2.41 -12.23 4.80
CA ALA A 356 2.26 -11.70 6.14
C ALA A 356 1.53 -10.36 6.14
N LEU A 357 0.53 -10.21 7.00
CA LEU A 357 -0.12 -8.95 7.34
C LEU A 357 0.15 -8.66 8.81
N ASP A 358 1.13 -7.78 9.05
CA ASP A 358 1.64 -7.46 10.37
C ASP A 358 1.16 -6.07 10.78
N SER A 359 0.42 -5.97 11.88
CA SER A 359 -0.10 -4.71 12.39
C SER A 359 0.41 -4.42 13.79
N TRP A 360 1.16 -3.32 13.93
CA TRP A 360 1.49 -2.67 15.21
C TRP A 360 0.60 -1.46 15.48
N GLY A 361 -0.08 -0.93 14.46
CA GLY A 361 -1.05 0.17 14.57
C GLY A 361 -2.49 -0.31 14.49
N ASN A 362 -3.37 0.53 13.95
CA ASN A 362 -4.78 0.23 13.81
C ASN A 362 -5.10 -0.47 12.48
N LEU A 363 -5.64 -1.68 12.56
CA LEU A 363 -6.23 -2.43 11.44
C LEU A 363 -7.75 -2.46 11.63
N SER A 364 -8.49 -1.79 10.75
CA SER A 364 -9.95 -1.79 10.75
C SER A 364 -10.48 -2.53 9.53
N ASN A 365 -11.33 -3.53 9.73
CA ASN A 365 -12.03 -4.26 8.69
C ASN A 365 -13.54 -4.04 8.78
N SER A 366 -14.11 -3.34 7.81
CA SER A 366 -15.56 -3.21 7.62
C SER A 366 -16.06 -3.90 6.34
N GLY A 367 -15.15 -4.28 5.44
CA GLY A 367 -15.43 -5.09 4.26
C GLY A 367 -15.15 -6.58 4.51
N VAL A 368 -14.45 -7.21 3.56
CA VAL A 368 -14.02 -8.61 3.65
C VAL A 368 -12.51 -8.68 3.79
N LEU A 369 -12.03 -9.33 4.85
CA LEU A 369 -10.62 -9.68 5.03
C LEU A 369 -10.50 -11.20 5.04
N THR A 370 -9.83 -11.78 4.04
CA THR A 370 -9.53 -13.20 3.99
C THR A 370 -8.05 -13.44 4.25
N ASN A 371 -7.74 -14.20 5.28
CA ASN A 371 -6.40 -14.60 5.66
C ASN A 371 -6.15 -16.08 5.32
N GLN A 372 -5.25 -16.33 4.38
CA GLN A 372 -4.69 -17.64 4.04
C GLN A 372 -3.20 -17.74 4.43
N GLY A 373 -2.55 -16.61 4.72
CA GLY A 373 -1.19 -16.52 5.24
C GLY A 373 -1.17 -16.26 6.76
N ASN A 374 -0.25 -15.39 7.19
CA ASN A 374 -0.15 -14.96 8.59
C ASN A 374 -0.78 -13.57 8.77
N LEU A 375 -1.68 -13.43 9.73
CA LEU A 375 -2.21 -12.16 10.20
C LEU A 375 -1.82 -11.99 11.67
N THR A 376 -0.97 -11.01 11.96
CA THR A 376 -0.51 -10.72 13.32
C THR A 376 -0.93 -9.32 13.75
N ASN A 377 -1.76 -9.23 14.78
CA ASN A 377 -1.97 -7.98 15.52
C ASN A 377 -1.00 -7.97 16.71
N TYR A 378 0.09 -7.23 16.60
CA TYR A 378 1.15 -7.17 17.62
C TYR A 378 0.70 -6.39 18.86
N SER A 379 1.46 -6.54 19.95
CA SER A 379 1.27 -5.73 21.16
C SER A 379 1.31 -4.23 20.84
N GLY A 380 0.36 -3.47 21.40
CA GLY A 380 0.12 -2.06 21.08
C GLY A 380 -0.80 -1.82 19.87
N GLY A 381 -1.00 -2.83 19.02
CA GLY A 381 -1.90 -2.77 17.87
C GLY A 381 -3.37 -3.01 18.23
N THR A 382 -4.26 -2.49 17.40
CA THR A 382 -5.71 -2.71 17.49
C THR A 382 -6.24 -3.34 16.20
N LEU A 383 -7.00 -4.42 16.33
CA LEU A 383 -7.77 -5.02 15.24
C LEU A 383 -9.26 -4.80 15.49
N PHE A 384 -9.89 -3.93 14.70
CA PHE A 384 -11.33 -3.73 14.74
C PHE A 384 -11.99 -4.47 13.57
N ASN A 385 -12.93 -5.37 13.84
CA ASN A 385 -13.69 -6.06 12.81
C ASN A 385 -15.18 -5.74 12.93
N SER A 386 -15.71 -4.99 11.97
CA SER A 386 -17.16 -4.80 11.78
C SER A 386 -17.71 -5.49 10.53
N GLY A 387 -16.84 -6.01 9.67
CA GLY A 387 -17.20 -6.77 8.47
C GLY A 387 -17.05 -8.28 8.64
N SER A 388 -16.57 -8.94 7.60
CA SER A 388 -16.24 -10.37 7.58
C SER A 388 -14.72 -10.55 7.68
N LEU A 389 -14.27 -11.24 8.72
CA LEU A 389 -12.88 -11.65 8.92
C LEU A 389 -12.78 -13.17 8.83
N ASN A 390 -12.21 -13.67 7.74
CA ASN A 390 -12.16 -15.10 7.44
C ASN A 390 -10.71 -15.60 7.53
N ASN A 391 -10.37 -16.37 8.56
CA ASN A 391 -9.11 -17.10 8.61
C ASN A 391 -9.26 -18.44 7.87
N SER A 392 -8.95 -18.47 6.57
CA SER A 392 -9.19 -19.59 5.66
C SER A 392 -7.92 -20.40 5.39
N GLY A 393 -7.48 -21.18 6.37
CA GLY A 393 -6.27 -22.01 6.30
C GLY A 393 -4.98 -21.31 6.75
N GLY A 394 -5.06 -20.01 7.06
CA GLY A 394 -3.94 -19.23 7.60
C GLY A 394 -3.78 -19.33 9.13
N VAL A 395 -2.85 -18.53 9.64
CA VAL A 395 -2.66 -18.30 11.09
C VAL A 395 -3.05 -16.88 11.44
N MET A 396 -3.89 -16.73 12.45
CA MET A 396 -4.22 -15.45 13.08
C MET A 396 -3.62 -15.41 14.49
N SER A 397 -2.83 -14.39 14.80
CA SER A 397 -2.25 -14.17 16.11
C SER A 397 -2.60 -12.78 16.63
N ASN A 398 -3.40 -12.71 17.68
CA ASN A 398 -3.74 -11.47 18.38
C ASN A 398 -2.91 -11.35 19.67
N GLN A 399 -1.91 -10.48 19.67
CA GLN A 399 -1.11 -10.10 20.84
C GLN A 399 -1.54 -8.73 21.40
N GLY A 400 -2.18 -7.88 20.58
CA GLY A 400 -2.77 -6.61 20.98
C GLY A 400 -4.24 -6.73 21.39
N ALA A 401 -5.03 -5.70 21.10
CA ALA A 401 -6.48 -5.69 21.34
C ALA A 401 -7.25 -5.98 20.05
N MET A 402 -8.26 -6.85 20.12
CA MET A 402 -9.21 -7.12 19.05
C MET A 402 -10.62 -6.78 19.52
N ASP A 403 -11.35 -5.97 18.76
CA ASP A 403 -12.76 -5.66 18.98
C ASP A 403 -13.57 -6.13 17.77
N ASN A 404 -14.34 -7.20 17.97
CA ASN A 404 -15.20 -7.81 16.97
C ASN A 404 -16.64 -7.37 17.22
N VAL A 405 -17.18 -6.62 16.25
CA VAL A 405 -18.60 -6.26 16.13
C VAL A 405 -19.26 -6.90 14.90
N GLY A 406 -18.48 -7.60 14.07
CA GLY A 406 -18.91 -8.31 12.86
C GLY A 406 -18.84 -9.83 12.98
N THR A 407 -18.51 -10.50 11.88
CA THR A 407 -18.30 -11.95 11.85
C THR A 407 -16.83 -12.29 11.72
N LEU A 408 -16.33 -13.15 12.61
CA LEU A 408 -15.03 -13.78 12.52
C LEU A 408 -15.24 -15.28 12.29
N SER A 409 -14.79 -15.81 11.16
CA SER A 409 -14.82 -17.24 10.86
C SER A 409 -13.42 -17.81 10.84
N ASN A 410 -13.15 -18.78 11.69
CA ASN A 410 -11.86 -19.44 11.79
C ASN A 410 -11.90 -20.85 11.21
N SER A 411 -11.26 -21.01 10.06
CA SER A 411 -10.88 -22.28 9.43
C SER A 411 -9.35 -22.42 9.34
N GLY A 412 -8.63 -22.01 10.40
CA GLY A 412 -7.17 -22.06 10.47
C GLY A 412 -6.68 -22.09 11.93
N GLY A 413 -5.43 -21.72 12.16
CA GLY A 413 -4.91 -21.54 13.52
C GLY A 413 -5.25 -20.16 14.06
N PHE A 414 -5.88 -20.07 15.24
CA PHE A 414 -6.17 -18.78 15.87
C PHE A 414 -5.62 -18.75 17.30
N TYR A 415 -4.69 -17.83 17.55
CA TYR A 415 -4.07 -17.60 18.85
C TYR A 415 -4.47 -16.22 19.38
N ASN A 416 -5.10 -16.20 20.55
CA ASN A 416 -5.32 -14.99 21.33
C ASN A 416 -4.36 -14.94 22.52
N LEU A 417 -3.35 -14.10 22.44
CA LEU A 417 -2.38 -13.81 23.50
C LEU A 417 -2.62 -12.46 24.16
N GLY A 418 -3.39 -11.57 23.52
CA GLY A 418 -3.84 -10.28 24.05
C GLY A 418 -5.28 -10.30 24.52
N SER A 419 -6.10 -9.36 24.05
CA SER A 419 -7.54 -9.30 24.39
C SER A 419 -8.42 -9.40 23.15
N ILE A 420 -9.52 -10.15 23.25
CA ILE A 420 -10.63 -10.15 22.30
C ILE A 420 -11.89 -9.70 23.02
N LEU A 421 -12.57 -8.71 22.46
CA LEU A 421 -13.91 -8.28 22.84
C LEU A 421 -14.88 -8.59 21.69
N ASN A 422 -15.87 -9.44 21.94
CA ASN A 422 -16.92 -9.80 20.99
C ASN A 422 -18.25 -9.19 21.45
N ARG A 423 -18.80 -8.22 20.72
CA ARG A 423 -19.94 -7.38 21.18
C ARG A 423 -20.90 -6.97 20.05
N LEU A 424 -22.05 -6.40 20.40
CA LEU A 424 -23.04 -5.87 19.44
C LEU A 424 -23.56 -6.89 18.41
N SER A 425 -23.90 -8.11 18.85
CA SER A 425 -24.36 -9.21 17.98
C SER A 425 -23.26 -9.86 17.13
N ALA A 426 -22.01 -9.63 17.50
CA ALA A 426 -20.88 -10.23 16.81
C ALA A 426 -20.81 -11.74 16.99
N VAL A 427 -20.22 -12.39 15.99
CA VAL A 427 -20.11 -13.84 15.92
C VAL A 427 -18.64 -14.23 15.76
N ILE A 428 -18.17 -15.12 16.62
CA ILE A 428 -16.91 -15.86 16.43
C ILE A 428 -17.27 -17.32 16.14
N ASN A 429 -16.90 -17.80 14.97
CA ASN A 429 -17.07 -19.21 14.58
C ASN A 429 -15.70 -19.91 14.57
N ILE A 430 -15.60 -21.04 15.26
CA ILE A 430 -14.46 -21.97 15.19
C ILE A 430 -14.94 -23.18 14.41
N ASN A 431 -14.52 -23.29 13.15
CA ASN A 431 -15.03 -24.31 12.25
C ASN A 431 -14.42 -25.69 12.56
N PRO A 432 -15.07 -26.79 12.12
CA PRO A 432 -14.59 -28.14 12.37
C PRO A 432 -13.15 -28.38 11.92
N GLY A 433 -12.39 -29.11 12.74
CA GLY A 433 -10.98 -29.43 12.47
C GLY A 433 -9.98 -28.31 12.78
N PHE A 434 -10.46 -27.14 13.23
CA PHE A 434 -9.61 -25.98 13.54
C PHE A 434 -9.73 -25.58 15.01
N PHE A 435 -8.84 -24.67 15.46
CA PHE A 435 -8.76 -24.33 16.87
C PHE A 435 -8.67 -22.82 17.14
N LEU A 436 -9.16 -22.43 18.32
CA LEU A 436 -8.85 -21.20 19.01
C LEU A 436 -8.06 -21.53 20.29
N TYR A 437 -6.87 -20.96 20.41
CA TYR A 437 -6.09 -20.96 21.65
C TYR A 437 -6.25 -19.60 22.33
N ASN A 438 -6.91 -19.56 23.49
CA ASN A 438 -7.04 -18.37 24.32
C ASN A 438 -6.03 -18.39 25.47
N GLY A 439 -4.87 -17.75 25.26
CA GLY A 439 -3.88 -17.49 26.30
C GLY A 439 -4.05 -16.15 27.03
N GLY A 440 -4.79 -15.21 26.43
CA GLY A 440 -5.10 -13.90 27.01
C GLY A 440 -6.53 -13.79 27.55
N SER A 441 -7.22 -12.69 27.25
CA SER A 441 -8.63 -12.49 27.62
C SER A 441 -9.55 -12.62 26.40
N LEU A 442 -10.63 -13.39 26.54
CA LEU A 442 -11.71 -13.49 25.57
C LEU A 442 -13.03 -13.14 26.25
N THR A 443 -13.61 -12.00 25.89
CA THR A 443 -14.90 -11.54 26.42
C THR A 443 -15.97 -11.62 25.33
N ASN A 444 -17.00 -12.42 25.57
CA ASN A 444 -18.21 -12.46 24.76
C ASN A 444 -19.33 -11.72 25.47
N GLN A 445 -19.62 -10.49 25.05
CA GLN A 445 -20.66 -9.65 25.67
C GLN A 445 -22.07 -10.16 25.37
N SER A 446 -23.03 -9.62 26.12
CA SER A 446 -24.45 -9.82 25.85
C SER A 446 -24.81 -9.58 24.37
N ALA A 447 -25.79 -10.34 23.89
CA ALA A 447 -26.24 -10.42 22.49
C ALA A 447 -25.22 -10.99 21.48
N SER A 448 -23.96 -11.19 21.83
CA SER A 448 -22.96 -11.80 20.95
C SER A 448 -22.86 -13.32 21.12
N SER A 449 -22.25 -13.98 20.13
CA SER A 449 -22.08 -15.44 20.14
C SER A 449 -20.65 -15.90 19.86
N ILE A 450 -20.24 -16.96 20.57
CA ILE A 450 -19.13 -17.82 20.22
C ILE A 450 -19.70 -19.18 19.83
N ASN A 451 -19.37 -19.65 18.64
CA ASN A 451 -19.81 -20.91 18.06
C ASN A 451 -18.61 -21.81 17.85
N ASN A 452 -18.46 -22.81 18.70
CA ASN A 452 -17.38 -23.79 18.62
C ASN A 452 -17.88 -25.08 17.97
N SER A 453 -17.42 -25.34 16.74
CA SER A 453 -17.54 -26.64 16.07
C SER A 453 -16.18 -27.36 15.94
N GLY A 454 -15.10 -26.73 16.41
CA GLY A 454 -13.74 -27.26 16.43
C GLY A 454 -13.24 -27.42 17.87
N SER A 455 -12.04 -26.90 18.15
CA SER A 455 -11.43 -26.95 19.48
C SER A 455 -11.20 -25.54 20.04
N LEU A 456 -11.60 -25.30 21.28
CA LEU A 456 -11.23 -24.12 22.05
C LEU A 456 -10.41 -24.54 23.27
N THR A 457 -9.17 -24.05 23.36
CA THR A 457 -8.32 -24.24 24.52
C THR A 457 -8.18 -22.92 25.25
N ASN A 458 -8.67 -22.85 26.49
CA ASN A 458 -8.55 -21.68 27.35
C ASN A 458 -7.45 -21.90 28.38
N THR A 459 -6.37 -21.12 28.30
CA THR A 459 -5.34 -21.03 29.36
C THR A 459 -5.31 -19.65 30.01
N GLY A 460 -6.05 -18.69 29.46
CA GLY A 460 -6.24 -17.35 30.02
C GLY A 460 -7.61 -17.20 30.69
N THR A 461 -8.26 -16.05 30.50
CA THR A 461 -9.62 -15.79 31.01
C THR A 461 -10.62 -15.79 29.88
N LEU A 462 -11.73 -16.50 30.05
CA LEU A 462 -12.88 -16.45 29.16
C LEU A 462 -14.10 -15.96 29.95
N GLN A 463 -14.67 -14.84 29.53
CA GLN A 463 -15.87 -14.26 30.10
C GLN A 463 -17.01 -14.37 29.08
N ASN A 464 -18.05 -15.11 29.42
CA ASN A 464 -19.24 -15.25 28.59
C ASN A 464 -20.45 -14.60 29.26
N GLU A 465 -20.89 -13.47 28.70
CA GLU A 465 -22.16 -12.78 29.00
C GLU A 465 -23.19 -12.99 27.88
N GLY A 466 -22.75 -13.47 26.71
CA GLY A 466 -23.60 -13.79 25.56
C GLY A 466 -23.92 -15.29 25.45
N SER A 467 -24.02 -15.79 24.22
CA SER A 467 -24.19 -17.21 23.92
C SER A 467 -22.86 -17.87 23.58
N PHE A 468 -22.54 -19.00 24.22
CA PHE A 468 -21.36 -19.80 23.91
C PHE A 468 -21.80 -21.24 23.61
N ASN A 469 -21.78 -21.61 22.34
CA ASN A 469 -22.26 -22.89 21.82
C ASN A 469 -21.08 -23.83 21.57
N ASN A 470 -21.09 -24.99 22.22
CA ASN A 470 -20.17 -26.08 21.93
C ASN A 470 -20.92 -27.20 21.20
N TYR A 471 -20.75 -27.27 19.89
CA TYR A 471 -21.51 -28.18 19.03
C TYR A 471 -20.99 -29.63 19.08
N SER A 472 -21.72 -30.54 18.43
CA SER A 472 -21.33 -31.95 18.32
C SER A 472 -19.92 -32.10 17.73
N GLY A 473 -19.07 -32.91 18.38
CA GLY A 473 -17.68 -33.15 18.00
C GLY A 473 -16.73 -32.03 18.41
N ALA A 474 -17.23 -30.93 18.97
CA ALA A 474 -16.42 -29.81 19.41
C ALA A 474 -15.91 -30.00 20.84
N VAL A 475 -14.75 -29.43 21.12
CA VAL A 475 -14.07 -29.55 22.42
C VAL A 475 -13.80 -28.17 23.01
N ILE A 476 -14.14 -27.99 24.28
CA ILE A 476 -13.67 -26.90 25.13
C ILE A 476 -12.76 -27.48 26.21
N GLY A 477 -11.47 -27.13 26.18
CA GLY A 477 -10.52 -27.44 27.24
C GLY A 477 -10.24 -26.20 28.07
N ASN A 478 -10.72 -26.14 29.31
CA ASN A 478 -10.46 -25.05 30.24
C ASN A 478 -9.33 -25.38 31.20
N ASN A 479 -8.16 -24.78 31.00
CA ASN A 479 -6.97 -24.92 31.86
C ASN A 479 -6.77 -23.72 32.79
N SER A 480 -7.73 -22.78 32.83
CA SER A 480 -7.69 -21.61 33.70
C SER A 480 -9.12 -21.22 34.06
N THR A 481 -9.58 -20.01 33.75
CA THR A 481 -10.88 -19.51 34.23
C THR A 481 -11.88 -19.34 33.10
N ILE A 482 -13.07 -19.95 33.26
CA ILE A 482 -14.29 -19.58 32.54
C ILE A 482 -15.26 -18.93 33.54
N ASN A 483 -15.68 -17.71 33.24
CA ASN A 483 -16.77 -17.01 33.94
C ASN A 483 -17.98 -16.95 33.01
N ASN A 484 -19.05 -17.68 33.35
CA ASN A 484 -20.28 -17.70 32.59
C ASN A 484 -21.39 -16.95 33.34
N SER A 485 -21.75 -15.76 32.85
CA SER A 485 -22.93 -15.00 33.28
C SER A 485 -24.03 -14.96 32.21
N GLY A 486 -23.71 -15.39 30.98
CA GLY A 486 -24.63 -15.59 29.87
C GLY A 486 -25.13 -17.03 29.78
N ILE A 487 -25.24 -17.55 28.56
CA ILE A 487 -25.66 -18.93 28.27
C ILE A 487 -24.48 -19.68 27.66
N LEU A 488 -24.07 -20.77 28.29
CA LEU A 488 -23.15 -21.75 27.72
C LEU A 488 -23.91 -23.03 27.44
N THR A 489 -24.01 -23.42 26.17
CA THR A 489 -24.69 -24.64 25.75
C THR A 489 -23.68 -25.65 25.24
N ASN A 490 -23.55 -26.77 25.94
CA ASN A 490 -22.79 -27.92 25.49
C ASN A 490 -23.74 -28.91 24.82
N TYR A 491 -23.79 -28.92 23.50
CA TYR A 491 -24.72 -29.76 22.74
C TYR A 491 -24.34 -31.25 22.83
N SER A 492 -25.29 -32.11 22.46
CA SER A 492 -25.04 -33.55 22.36
C SER A 492 -23.84 -33.83 21.45
N GLY A 493 -22.92 -34.67 21.92
CA GLY A 493 -21.65 -34.96 21.26
C GLY A 493 -20.54 -33.90 21.44
N GLY A 494 -20.82 -32.77 22.09
CA GLY A 494 -19.81 -31.80 22.50
C GLY A 494 -19.16 -32.17 23.84
N THR A 495 -17.89 -31.80 24.01
CA THR A 495 -17.12 -32.03 25.23
C THR A 495 -16.65 -30.71 25.83
N LEU A 496 -16.91 -30.52 27.13
CA LEU A 496 -16.33 -29.47 27.95
C LEU A 496 -15.54 -30.11 29.08
N THR A 497 -14.23 -29.86 29.15
CA THR A 497 -13.37 -30.36 30.21
C THR A 497 -12.79 -29.20 30.99
N ASN A 498 -13.11 -29.14 32.29
CA ASN A 498 -12.57 -28.20 33.23
C ASN A 498 -11.38 -28.80 33.99
N TRP A 499 -10.18 -28.24 33.77
CA TRP A 499 -8.96 -28.58 34.50
C TRP A 499 -8.62 -27.57 35.59
N SER A 500 -9.34 -26.44 35.67
CA SER A 500 -9.07 -25.41 36.68
C SER A 500 -10.38 -24.84 37.23
N ALA A 501 -10.87 -23.68 36.78
CA ALA A 501 -12.01 -23.02 37.41
C ALA A 501 -13.13 -22.69 36.42
N ILE A 502 -14.36 -23.08 36.78
CA ILE A 502 -15.59 -22.57 36.18
C ILE A 502 -16.39 -21.86 37.27
N SER A 503 -16.79 -20.61 36.97
CA SER A 503 -17.79 -19.87 37.73
C SER A 503 -19.00 -19.65 36.86
N ASN A 504 -20.15 -20.15 37.28
CA ASN A 504 -21.42 -19.98 36.57
C ASN A 504 -22.40 -19.16 37.40
N THR A 505 -22.65 -17.91 36.99
CA THR A 505 -23.76 -17.08 37.49
C THR A 505 -24.93 -17.01 36.50
N GLY A 506 -24.71 -17.46 35.27
CA GLY A 506 -25.70 -17.51 34.20
C GLY A 506 -26.34 -18.90 34.07
N THR A 507 -26.49 -19.36 32.83
CA THR A 507 -27.01 -20.71 32.52
C THR A 507 -25.94 -21.57 31.85
N ILE A 508 -25.75 -22.78 32.34
CA ILE A 508 -25.03 -23.85 31.63
C ILE A 508 -26.04 -24.94 31.27
N ASP A 509 -26.23 -25.18 29.98
CA ASP A 509 -27.06 -26.25 29.42
C ASP A 509 -26.19 -27.36 28.86
N ASN A 510 -26.02 -28.43 29.63
CA ASN A 510 -25.24 -29.59 29.25
C ASN A 510 -26.12 -30.70 28.67
N SER A 511 -25.97 -30.98 27.39
CA SER A 511 -26.51 -32.17 26.71
C SER A 511 -25.40 -33.10 26.19
N GLY A 512 -24.13 -32.66 26.29
CA GLY A 512 -22.93 -33.42 25.94
C GLY A 512 -22.17 -33.90 27.19
N TRP A 513 -20.84 -33.92 27.11
CA TRP A 513 -19.97 -34.28 28.24
C TRP A 513 -19.42 -33.02 28.91
N LEU A 514 -19.59 -32.93 30.22
CA LEU A 514 -19.01 -31.88 31.07
C LEU A 514 -18.24 -32.55 32.20
N ASP A 515 -16.91 -32.46 32.12
CA ASP A 515 -16.01 -33.05 33.10
C ASP A 515 -15.37 -31.97 33.97
N ASN A 516 -15.58 -32.03 35.28
CA ASN A 516 -14.83 -31.29 36.28
C ASN A 516 -13.68 -32.19 36.78
N GLN A 517 -12.46 -31.96 36.30
CA GLN A 517 -11.30 -32.82 36.55
C GLN A 517 -10.75 -32.73 37.98
N SER A 518 -9.75 -33.55 38.29
CA SER A 518 -9.06 -33.52 39.59
C SER A 518 -8.50 -32.13 39.91
N SER A 519 -8.68 -31.67 41.15
CA SER A 519 -8.23 -30.36 41.65
C SER A 519 -8.87 -29.15 40.96
N SER A 520 -9.88 -29.37 40.11
CA SER A 520 -10.65 -28.31 39.47
C SER A 520 -11.85 -27.92 40.33
N THR A 521 -12.27 -26.65 40.21
CA THR A 521 -13.43 -26.08 40.88
C THR A 521 -14.50 -25.72 39.86
N PHE A 522 -15.73 -26.09 40.17
CA PHE A 522 -16.92 -25.64 39.46
C PHE A 522 -17.88 -25.06 40.47
N ASN A 523 -17.99 -23.73 40.49
CA ASN A 523 -18.92 -23.00 41.33
C ASN A 523 -20.14 -22.62 40.50
N ASN A 524 -21.28 -23.21 40.82
CA ASN A 524 -22.57 -22.87 40.22
C ASN A 524 -23.39 -21.99 41.18
N THR A 525 -23.51 -20.71 40.86
CA THR A 525 -24.38 -19.73 41.53
C THR A 525 -25.51 -19.23 40.60
N GLY A 526 -25.73 -19.93 39.49
CA GLY A 526 -26.86 -19.74 38.58
C GLY A 526 -27.53 -21.07 38.22
N LEU A 527 -28.00 -21.20 36.98
CA LEU A 527 -28.70 -22.40 36.51
C LEU A 527 -27.73 -23.39 35.84
N LEU A 528 -27.68 -24.62 36.35
CA LEU A 528 -26.97 -25.73 35.73
C LEU A 528 -27.96 -26.83 35.34
N ASN A 529 -28.20 -27.01 34.04
CA ASN A 529 -29.03 -28.07 33.51
C ASN A 529 -28.16 -29.17 32.92
N ASN A 530 -28.20 -30.36 33.51
CA ASN A 530 -27.71 -31.58 32.88
C ASN A 530 -28.88 -32.29 32.20
N ASN A 531 -29.06 -32.04 30.90
CA ASN A 531 -30.17 -32.53 30.10
C ASN A 531 -30.12 -34.05 29.88
N ALA A 532 -31.17 -34.63 29.28
CA ALA A 532 -31.38 -36.08 29.21
C ALA A 532 -30.19 -36.88 28.62
N THR A 533 -29.46 -36.32 27.65
CA THR A 533 -28.27 -36.94 27.06
C THR A 533 -26.95 -36.49 27.70
N GLY A 534 -27.03 -35.54 28.63
CA GLY A 534 -25.90 -34.93 29.29
C GLY A 534 -25.23 -35.86 30.30
N LEU A 535 -23.91 -35.85 30.28
CA LEU A 535 -23.07 -36.40 31.33
C LEU A 535 -22.38 -35.23 32.04
N LEU A 536 -22.62 -35.08 33.34
CA LEU A 536 -21.87 -34.20 34.22
C LEU A 536 -21.02 -35.06 35.15
N ALA A 537 -19.72 -35.12 34.90
CA ALA A 537 -18.79 -35.90 35.71
C ALA A 537 -17.98 -34.97 36.62
N ASN A 538 -18.03 -35.20 37.93
CA ASN A 538 -17.12 -34.56 38.88
C ASN A 538 -16.06 -35.58 39.28
N ILE A 539 -14.90 -35.52 38.64
CA ILE A 539 -13.83 -36.53 38.72
C ILE A 539 -13.17 -36.49 40.11
N PHE A 540 -12.51 -37.59 40.49
CA PHE A 540 -11.82 -37.70 41.78
C PHE A 540 -10.91 -36.50 42.08
N GLY A 541 -11.09 -35.89 43.25
CA GLY A 541 -10.40 -34.66 43.65
C GLY A 541 -10.97 -33.36 43.05
N GLY A 542 -11.98 -33.42 42.19
CA GLY A 542 -12.73 -32.27 41.71
C GLY A 542 -13.76 -31.78 42.74
N LEU A 543 -13.98 -30.47 42.77
CA LEU A 543 -14.97 -29.81 43.64
C LEU A 543 -16.06 -29.17 42.79
N LEU A 544 -17.30 -29.63 42.94
CA LEU A 544 -18.49 -29.02 42.38
C LEU A 544 -19.34 -28.43 43.53
N THR A 545 -19.47 -27.11 43.55
CA THR A 545 -20.30 -26.40 44.55
C THR A 545 -21.51 -25.82 43.83
N ASN A 546 -22.70 -26.29 44.19
CA ASN A 546 -23.97 -25.78 43.70
C ASN A 546 -24.66 -24.92 44.76
N SER A 547 -24.58 -23.60 44.60
CA SER A 547 -25.21 -22.63 45.48
C SER A 547 -26.43 -21.93 44.85
N ASP A 548 -26.90 -22.43 43.70
CA ASP A 548 -28.22 -22.11 43.15
C ASP A 548 -28.91 -23.41 42.67
N THR A 549 -29.25 -23.53 41.38
CA THR A 549 -30.12 -24.61 40.90
C THR A 549 -29.36 -25.56 39.98
N LEU A 550 -29.30 -26.83 40.36
CA LEU A 550 -28.82 -27.94 39.53
C LEU A 550 -29.98 -28.87 39.17
N ASN A 551 -30.35 -28.88 37.89
CA ASN A 551 -31.34 -29.80 37.34
C ASN A 551 -30.65 -30.97 36.65
N ASN A 552 -30.80 -32.18 37.18
CA ASN A 552 -30.29 -33.39 36.56
C ASN A 552 -31.42 -34.19 35.89
N ARG A 553 -31.41 -34.25 34.56
CA ARG A 553 -32.24 -35.12 33.71
C ARG A 553 -31.43 -36.21 33.02
N GLY A 554 -30.11 -36.05 32.91
CA GLY A 554 -29.17 -37.04 32.38
C GLY A 554 -28.42 -37.76 33.51
N THR A 555 -27.11 -37.96 33.32
CA THR A 555 -26.25 -38.61 34.32
C THR A 555 -25.36 -37.59 35.02
N LEU A 556 -25.49 -37.48 36.34
CA LEU A 556 -24.53 -36.79 37.19
C LEU A 556 -23.68 -37.84 37.90
N ASN A 557 -22.39 -37.90 37.57
CA ASN A 557 -21.45 -38.92 38.03
C ASN A 557 -20.39 -38.30 38.94
N ASN A 558 -20.60 -38.38 40.26
CA ASN A 558 -19.71 -37.82 41.26
C ASN A 558 -18.67 -38.84 41.72
N TRP A 559 -17.40 -38.51 41.52
CA TRP A 559 -16.20 -39.19 42.02
C TRP A 559 -15.39 -38.29 42.97
N GLY A 560 -15.66 -36.98 42.99
CA GLY A 560 -15.03 -36.00 43.88
C GLY A 560 -15.97 -35.51 44.98
N THR A 561 -15.93 -34.22 45.28
CA THR A 561 -16.83 -33.58 46.26
C THR A 561 -17.89 -32.76 45.53
N LEU A 562 -19.16 -33.06 45.79
CA LEU A 562 -20.32 -32.30 45.36
C LEU A 562 -21.01 -31.68 46.58
N ASN A 563 -20.91 -30.36 46.72
CA ASN A 563 -21.63 -29.61 47.74
C ASN A 563 -22.88 -28.99 47.12
N ASN A 564 -24.05 -29.34 47.62
CA ASN A 564 -25.31 -28.66 47.31
C ASN A 564 -25.64 -27.72 48.47
N ASP A 565 -25.58 -26.42 48.22
CA ASP A 565 -25.90 -25.36 49.17
C ASP A 565 -27.30 -24.75 48.94
N LEU A 566 -27.95 -25.02 47.80
CA LEU A 566 -29.30 -24.52 47.53
C LEU A 566 -30.26 -25.57 46.95
N ILE A 567 -30.36 -25.77 45.63
CA ILE A 567 -31.35 -26.68 45.04
C ILE A 567 -30.67 -27.68 44.08
N LEU A 568 -30.82 -28.97 44.38
CA LEU A 568 -30.50 -30.06 43.45
C LEU A 568 -31.74 -30.91 43.18
N ILE A 569 -32.15 -30.98 41.92
CA ILE A 569 -33.30 -31.77 41.49
C ILE A 569 -32.84 -32.86 40.52
N ASN A 570 -32.97 -34.11 40.94
CA ASN A 570 -32.82 -35.27 40.06
C ASN A 570 -34.18 -35.67 39.50
N TYR A 571 -34.46 -35.33 38.25
CA TYR A 571 -35.74 -35.59 37.59
C TYR A 571 -35.90 -37.07 37.19
N ALA A 572 -37.14 -37.46 36.85
CA ALA A 572 -37.42 -38.76 36.29
C ALA A 572 -36.57 -39.02 35.03
N GLY A 573 -35.95 -40.20 34.95
CA GLY A 573 -34.96 -40.55 33.92
C GLY A 573 -33.53 -40.11 34.22
N GLY A 574 -33.32 -39.20 35.17
CA GLY A 574 -32.01 -38.79 35.64
C GLY A 574 -31.36 -39.81 36.59
N ALA A 575 -30.04 -39.95 36.47
CA ALA A 575 -29.20 -40.75 37.35
C ALA A 575 -28.22 -39.85 38.11
N LEU A 576 -28.24 -39.91 39.44
CA LEU A 576 -27.27 -39.27 40.33
C LEU A 576 -26.44 -40.38 40.98
N ILE A 577 -25.17 -40.49 40.61
CA ILE A 577 -24.27 -41.56 41.04
C ILE A 577 -23.17 -40.95 41.91
N ASN A 578 -23.04 -41.45 43.14
CA ASN A 578 -21.98 -41.11 44.08
C ASN A 578 -21.07 -42.33 44.24
N ASN A 579 -19.83 -42.24 43.77
CA ASN A 579 -18.89 -43.36 43.65
C ASN A 579 -18.01 -43.56 44.89
N ASN A 580 -17.31 -44.68 44.95
CA ASN A 580 -16.41 -44.97 46.08
C ASN A 580 -15.39 -43.82 46.30
N GLY A 581 -15.32 -43.31 47.53
CA GLY A 581 -14.42 -42.23 47.93
C GLY A 581 -14.94 -40.83 47.62
N SER A 582 -16.14 -40.69 47.05
CA SER A 582 -16.74 -39.39 46.74
C SER A 582 -17.66 -38.90 47.87
N GLU A 583 -17.84 -37.59 47.92
CA GLU A 583 -18.71 -36.91 48.89
C GLU A 583 -19.83 -36.19 48.15
N LEU A 584 -21.07 -36.43 48.58
CA LEU A 584 -22.25 -35.66 48.19
C LEU A 584 -22.85 -35.06 49.45
N ASN A 585 -22.68 -33.75 49.62
CA ASN A 585 -23.12 -33.01 50.79
C ASN A 585 -24.32 -32.14 50.41
N ASN A 586 -25.52 -32.51 50.87
CA ASN A 586 -26.65 -31.58 50.92
C ASN A 586 -26.55 -30.78 52.22
N ASN A 587 -26.07 -29.54 52.11
CA ASN A 587 -25.73 -28.69 53.25
C ASN A 587 -26.97 -28.12 53.94
N SER A 588 -26.80 -27.64 55.17
CA SER A 588 -27.89 -27.10 55.99
C SER A 588 -28.65 -25.99 55.24
N GLY A 589 -29.95 -26.18 55.05
CA GLY A 589 -30.82 -25.26 54.32
C GLY A 589 -30.92 -25.52 52.81
N ALA A 590 -30.13 -26.47 52.28
CA ALA A 590 -30.22 -26.92 50.90
C ALA A 590 -31.30 -28.00 50.73
N THR A 591 -31.83 -28.08 49.51
CA THR A 591 -32.89 -29.00 49.10
C THR A 591 -32.36 -29.98 48.05
N LEU A 592 -32.52 -31.27 48.34
CA LEU A 592 -32.32 -32.37 47.40
C LEU A 592 -33.66 -33.04 47.07
N VAL A 593 -34.14 -32.89 45.84
CA VAL A 593 -35.36 -33.56 45.37
C VAL A 593 -35.01 -34.67 44.38
N ASN A 594 -35.52 -35.87 44.63
CA ASN A 594 -35.31 -37.00 43.74
C ASN A 594 -36.61 -37.58 43.20
N TYR A 595 -36.77 -37.50 41.88
CA TYR A 595 -37.75 -38.22 41.07
C TYR A 595 -37.12 -39.29 40.17
N GLY A 596 -35.78 -39.31 40.09
CA GLY A 596 -34.98 -40.27 39.32
C GLY A 596 -34.32 -41.32 40.20
N THR A 597 -33.12 -41.76 39.80
CA THR A 597 -32.32 -42.74 40.55
C THR A 597 -31.16 -42.04 41.27
N ILE A 598 -31.00 -42.30 42.57
CA ILE A 598 -29.77 -41.99 43.32
C ILE A 598 -29.07 -43.32 43.64
N THR A 599 -27.80 -43.44 43.25
CA THR A 599 -26.94 -44.58 43.59
C THR A 599 -25.80 -44.08 44.46
N ASN A 600 -25.72 -44.54 45.70
CA ASN A 600 -24.58 -44.30 46.59
C ASN A 600 -23.77 -45.58 46.74
N HIS A 601 -22.59 -45.65 46.12
CA HIS A 601 -21.75 -46.84 46.16
C HIS A 601 -21.09 -47.04 47.53
N PHE A 602 -20.68 -48.28 47.82
CA PHE A 602 -19.91 -48.58 49.02
C PHE A 602 -18.62 -47.75 49.06
N GLY A 603 -18.37 -47.09 50.19
CA GLY A 603 -17.25 -46.16 50.37
C GLY A 603 -17.54 -44.72 49.94
N ALA A 604 -18.74 -44.41 49.42
CA ALA A 604 -19.20 -43.05 49.12
C ALA A 604 -19.99 -42.47 50.30
N THR A 605 -19.85 -41.17 50.55
CA THR A 605 -20.59 -40.46 51.60
C THR A 605 -21.69 -39.61 50.99
N LEU A 606 -22.93 -39.84 51.45
CA LEU A 606 -24.07 -38.95 51.21
C LEU A 606 -24.50 -38.34 52.54
N THR A 607 -24.27 -37.05 52.70
CA THR A 607 -24.70 -36.28 53.87
C THR A 607 -25.92 -35.46 53.51
N ASN A 608 -26.97 -35.53 54.32
CA ASN A 608 -28.17 -34.72 54.15
C ASN A 608 -28.51 -34.05 55.49
N ASN A 609 -28.14 -32.78 55.64
CA ASN A 609 -28.24 -32.02 56.89
C ASN A 609 -29.51 -31.18 57.01
#